data_AF-A0A449IK29-F1
#
_entry.id   AF-A0A449IK29-F1
#
_cell.length_a   1.000
_cell.length_b   1.000
_cell.length_c   1.000
_cell.angle_alpha   90.00
_cell.angle_beta   90.00
_cell.angle_gamma   90.00
#
_symmetry.space_group_name_H-M   'P 1'
#
loop_
_entity.id
_entity.type
_entity.pdbx_description
1 polymer ?
#
loop_
_entity_poly.entity_id
_entity_poly.type
_entity_poly.pdbx_seq_one_letter_code
_entity_poly.pdbx_strand_id
1 'polypeptide(L)'
;MLFPFNQTPVPKANTPALAIRAYHQSRGDERRDICLIPSSAHGTNPATANMAGMRVVVTACDARGNVDIEDLRAKAIEHRDHLAALMITYPSTHGVFEEGIRENLRHHS
;
A
#
# COMPACT_ATOMS: atom_id res chain seq x y z
N MET A 1 -15.03 -31.74 -18.18
CA MET A 1 -13.93 -30.78 -18.44
C MET A 1 -13.58 -30.09 -17.14
N LEU A 2 -12.49 -30.52 -16.49
CA LEU A 2 -11.92 -29.78 -15.36
C LEU A 2 -11.08 -28.64 -15.92
N PHE A 3 -11.38 -27.40 -15.55
CA PHE A 3 -10.50 -26.27 -15.76
C PHE A 3 -9.26 -26.42 -14.86
N PRO A 4 -8.03 -26.35 -15.38
CA PRO A 4 -6.84 -26.39 -14.54
C PRO A 4 -6.73 -25.05 -13.79
N PHE A 5 -6.97 -25.09 -12.48
CA PHE A 5 -6.54 -24.02 -11.57
C PHE A 5 -5.01 -24.00 -11.60
N ASN A 6 -4.44 -23.07 -12.36
CA ASN A 6 -3.02 -22.78 -12.35
C ASN A 6 -2.67 -22.18 -10.98
N GLN A 7 -2.43 -23.02 -9.98
CA GLN A 7 -1.89 -22.60 -8.69
C GLN A 7 -0.42 -22.24 -8.90
N THR A 8 -0.14 -21.03 -9.39
CA THR A 8 1.16 -20.41 -9.16
C THR A 8 1.41 -20.43 -7.65
N PRO A 9 2.52 -21.01 -7.16
CA PRO A 9 2.80 -21.09 -5.74
C PRO A 9 2.96 -19.66 -5.23
N VAL A 10 1.95 -19.17 -4.52
CA VAL A 10 2.05 -17.90 -3.80
C VAL A 10 3.08 -18.15 -2.69
N PRO A 11 4.25 -17.49 -2.70
CA PRO A 11 5.24 -17.69 -1.65
C PRO A 11 4.58 -17.38 -0.31
N LYS A 12 4.82 -18.22 0.71
CA LYS A 12 4.30 -18.00 2.07
C LYS A 12 4.70 -16.58 2.50
N ALA A 13 3.75 -15.66 2.49
CA ALA A 13 4.00 -14.26 2.73
C ALA A 13 4.21 -14.06 4.24
N ASN A 14 5.47 -13.97 4.66
CA ASN A 14 5.84 -13.85 6.07
C ASN A 14 5.71 -12.42 6.61
N THR A 15 5.39 -11.44 5.74
CA THR A 15 5.16 -10.04 6.12
C THR A 15 3.93 -9.48 5.38
N PRO A 16 3.20 -8.51 5.96
CA PRO A 16 2.04 -7.90 5.32
C PRO A 16 2.36 -7.29 3.94
N ALA A 17 3.53 -6.69 3.79
CA ALA A 17 4.03 -6.12 2.54
C ALA A 17 4.16 -7.17 1.42
N LEU A 18 4.71 -8.35 1.74
CA LEU A 18 4.81 -9.47 0.80
C LEU A 18 3.43 -10.03 0.43
N ALA A 19 2.50 -10.07 1.39
CA ALA A 19 1.15 -10.58 1.14
C ALA A 19 0.39 -9.69 0.15
N ILE A 20 0.51 -8.36 0.30
CA ILE A 20 -0.10 -7.39 -0.61
C ILE A 20 0.51 -7.50 -2.01
N ARG A 21 1.85 -7.61 -2.11
CA ARG A 21 2.53 -7.78 -3.40
C ARG A 21 2.10 -9.06 -4.10
N ALA A 22 2.07 -10.18 -3.38
CA ALA A 22 1.69 -11.47 -3.93
C ALA A 22 0.21 -11.50 -4.37
N TYR A 23 -0.67 -10.82 -3.64
CA TYR A 23 -2.07 -10.65 -4.02
C TYR A 23 -2.23 -9.93 -5.37
N HIS A 24 -1.57 -8.78 -5.56
CA HIS A 24 -1.63 -8.04 -6.83
C HIS A 24 -1.05 -8.87 -7.98
N GLN A 25 0.08 -9.55 -7.77
CA GLN A 25 0.67 -10.46 -8.75
C GLN A 25 -0.27 -11.60 -9.14
N SER A 26 -0.97 -12.22 -8.17
CA SER A 26 -1.94 -13.30 -8.44
C SER A 26 -3.11 -12.88 -9.32
N ARG A 27 -3.37 -11.57 -9.43
CA ARG A 27 -4.42 -10.98 -10.27
C ARG A 27 -3.90 -10.47 -11.62
N GLY A 28 -2.60 -10.64 -11.88
CA GLY A 28 -1.92 -10.07 -13.04
C GLY A 28 -1.64 -8.57 -12.93
N ASP A 29 -1.84 -7.97 -11.75
CA ASP A 29 -1.63 -6.54 -11.52
C ASP A 29 -0.21 -6.26 -11.02
N GLU A 30 0.77 -6.62 -11.85
CA GLU A 30 2.20 -6.49 -11.51
C GLU A 30 2.67 -5.03 -11.39
N ARG A 31 1.91 -4.12 -11.99
CA ARG A 31 2.19 -2.67 -12.03
C ARG A 31 1.88 -1.99 -10.70
N ARG A 32 1.05 -2.59 -9.85
CA ARG A 32 0.83 -2.14 -8.48
C ARG A 32 2.01 -2.52 -7.60
N ASP A 33 2.97 -1.62 -7.52
CA ASP A 33 4.21 -1.77 -6.75
C ASP A 33 4.52 -0.59 -5.81
N ILE A 34 3.71 0.48 -5.79
CA ILE A 34 3.93 1.64 -4.92
C ILE A 34 3.32 1.42 -3.53
N CYS A 35 4.14 1.69 -2.51
CA CYS A 35 3.72 1.76 -1.11
C CYS A 35 3.85 3.19 -0.59
N LEU A 36 2.72 3.81 -0.23
CA LEU A 36 2.70 5.12 0.41
C LEU A 36 3.01 4.95 1.91
N ILE A 37 3.98 5.71 2.42
CA ILE A 37 4.43 5.64 3.80
C ILE A 37 4.62 7.07 4.34
N PRO A 38 3.89 7.50 5.38
CA PRO A 38 4.15 8.80 5.99
C PRO A 38 5.55 8.90 6.58
N SER A 39 6.15 10.09 6.55
CA SER A 39 7.46 10.33 7.16
C SER A 39 7.49 10.04 8.68
N SER A 40 6.34 10.06 9.36
CA SER A 40 6.21 9.71 10.78
C SER A 40 6.08 8.21 11.06
N ALA A 41 6.04 7.36 10.02
CA ALA A 41 5.92 5.92 10.19
C ALA A 41 7.16 5.30 10.85
N HIS A 42 6.97 4.18 11.56
CA HIS A 42 8.08 3.44 12.16
C HIS A 42 9.05 2.95 11.08
N GLY A 43 10.37 3.04 11.33
CA GLY A 43 11.42 2.75 10.34
C GLY A 43 11.41 1.33 9.74
N THR A 44 10.68 0.38 10.35
CA THR A 44 10.47 -0.96 9.79
C THR A 44 9.54 -0.97 8.58
N ASN A 45 8.67 0.03 8.43
CA ASN A 45 7.72 0.11 7.33
C ASN A 45 8.41 0.30 5.97
N PRO A 46 9.29 1.32 5.77
CA PRO A 46 10.02 1.46 4.52
C PRO A 46 10.96 0.27 4.26
N ALA A 47 11.57 -0.29 5.32
CA ALA A 47 12.43 -1.47 5.17
C ALA A 47 11.66 -2.70 4.66
N THR A 48 10.51 -3.01 5.25
CA THR A 48 9.69 -4.16 4.82
C THR A 48 9.06 -3.97 3.44
N ALA A 49 8.68 -2.74 3.08
CA ALA A 49 8.20 -2.42 1.74
C ALA A 49 9.29 -2.62 0.67
N ASN A 50 10.50 -2.11 0.91
CA ASN A 50 11.64 -2.33 0.02
C ASN A 50 12.00 -3.82 -0.09
N MET A 51 12.00 -4.56 1.03
CA MET A 51 12.23 -6.01 1.02
C MET A 51 11.19 -6.78 0.22
N ALA A 52 9.95 -6.27 0.14
CA ALA A 52 8.88 -6.85 -0.68
C ALA A 52 8.95 -6.44 -2.16
N GLY A 53 9.97 -5.69 -2.57
CA GLY A 53 10.11 -5.19 -3.94
C GLY A 53 9.09 -4.11 -4.30
N MET A 54 8.55 -3.40 -3.30
CA MET A 54 7.67 -2.25 -3.52
C MET A 54 8.49 -0.96 -3.58
N ARG A 55 8.06 -0.01 -4.43
CA ARG A 55 8.58 1.35 -4.49
C ARG A 55 7.97 2.17 -3.37
N VAL A 56 8.78 2.63 -2.44
CA VAL A 56 8.32 3.48 -1.34
C VAL A 56 8.20 4.92 -1.79
N VAL A 57 7.02 5.50 -1.60
CA VAL A 57 6.76 6.94 -1.77
C VAL A 57 6.41 7.53 -0.41
N VAL A 58 7.22 8.49 0.03
CA VAL A 58 7.03 9.11 1.35
C VAL A 58 5.97 10.20 1.29
N THR A 59 5.00 10.19 2.21
CA THR A 59 4.01 11.26 2.35
C THR A 59 4.40 12.20 3.51
N ALA A 60 4.03 13.46 3.39
CA ALA A 60 4.31 14.48 4.37
C ALA A 60 3.56 14.22 5.68
N CYS A 61 4.05 14.88 6.73
CA CYS A 61 3.40 14.96 8.02
C CYS A 61 3.27 16.42 8.43
N ASP A 62 2.22 16.73 9.20
CA ASP A 62 2.04 18.04 9.80
C ASP A 62 3.13 18.32 10.87
N ALA A 63 3.17 19.55 11.37
CA ALA A 63 4.11 19.96 12.42
C ALA A 63 3.94 19.20 13.75
N ARG A 64 2.87 18.43 13.92
CA ARG A 64 2.58 17.61 15.09
C ARG A 64 2.92 16.13 14.86
N GLY A 65 3.45 15.78 13.69
CA GLY A 65 3.81 14.41 13.31
C GLY A 65 2.62 13.58 12.81
N ASN A 66 1.44 14.17 12.62
CA ASN A 66 0.30 13.48 12.02
C ASN A 66 0.47 13.38 10.52
N VAL A 67 -0.17 12.40 9.89
CA VAL A 67 -0.16 12.26 8.43
C VAL A 67 -0.85 13.45 7.78
N ASP A 68 -0.19 14.07 6.80
CA ASP A 68 -0.82 15.08 5.95
C ASP A 68 -1.76 14.39 4.97
N ILE A 69 -3.07 14.56 5.19
CA ILE A 69 -4.12 13.91 4.39
C ILE A 69 -4.18 14.48 2.97
N GLU A 70 -3.85 15.76 2.79
CA GLU A 70 -3.89 16.40 1.47
C GLU A 70 -2.72 15.92 0.61
N ASP A 71 -1.50 15.86 1.18
CA ASP A 71 -0.33 15.29 0.49
C ASP A 71 -0.52 13.79 0.21
N LEU A 72 -1.06 13.04 1.17
CA LEU A 72 -1.38 11.63 0.99
C LEU A 72 -2.37 11.44 -0.17
N ARG A 73 -3.43 12.25 -0.24
CA ARG A 73 -4.44 12.20 -1.29
C ARG A 73 -3.84 12.56 -2.65
N ALA A 74 -3.05 13.63 -2.72
CA ALA A 74 -2.37 14.05 -3.93
C ALA A 74 -1.49 12.92 -4.49
N LYS A 75 -0.66 12.31 -3.64
CA LYS A 75 0.21 11.18 -4.03
C LYS A 75 -0.57 9.91 -4.37
N ALA A 76 -1.67 9.64 -3.68
CA ALA A 76 -2.54 8.52 -4.04
C ALA A 76 -3.19 8.70 -5.42
N ILE A 77 -3.57 9.93 -5.78
CA ILE A 77 -4.10 10.25 -7.12
C ILE A 77 -2.98 10.17 -8.17
N GLU A 78 -1.82 10.76 -7.89
CA GLU A 78 -0.65 10.74 -8.78
C GLU A 78 -0.20 9.32 -9.11
N HIS A 79 -0.21 8.43 -8.11
CA HIS A 79 0.28 7.06 -8.22
C HIS A 79 -0.83 6.01 -8.37
N ARG A 80 -2.07 6.42 -8.65
CA ARG A 80 -3.27 5.57 -8.60
C ARG A 80 -3.14 4.23 -9.34
N ASP A 81 -2.51 4.23 -10.51
CA ASP A 81 -2.40 3.07 -11.41
C ASP A 81 -1.29 2.10 -10.97
N HIS A 82 -0.42 2.57 -10.08
CA HIS A 82 0.71 1.83 -9.52
C HIS A 82 0.58 1.60 -8.01
N LEU A 83 -0.48 2.11 -7.37
CA LEU A 83 -0.64 2.06 -5.93
C LEU A 83 -0.98 0.64 -5.47
N ALA A 84 -0.09 0.05 -4.67
CA ALA A 84 -0.24 -1.29 -4.11
C ALA A 84 -0.73 -1.26 -2.66
N ALA A 85 -0.17 -0.37 -1.85
CA ALA A 85 -0.36 -0.34 -0.41
C ALA A 85 -0.22 1.07 0.18
N LEU A 86 -0.81 1.25 1.37
CA LEU A 86 -0.57 2.38 2.27
C LEU A 86 -0.19 1.79 3.64
N MET A 87 1.00 2.12 4.13
CA MET A 87 1.47 1.67 5.44
C MET A 87 1.51 2.84 6.41
N ILE A 88 0.58 2.83 7.36
CA ILE A 88 0.47 3.83 8.43
C ILE A 88 0.76 3.17 9.78
N THR A 89 1.37 3.93 10.69
CA THR A 89 1.55 3.51 12.09
C THR A 89 0.52 4.26 12.94
N TYR A 90 -0.34 3.51 13.63
CA TYR A 90 -1.34 4.04 14.56
C TYR A 90 -0.88 3.76 16.01
N PRO A 91 -1.10 4.65 17.01
CA PRO A 91 -2.04 5.77 17.03
C PRO A 91 -1.56 7.03 16.32
N SER A 92 -2.29 7.44 15.28
CA SER A 92 -2.31 8.81 14.78
C SER A 92 -3.61 9.45 15.26
N THR A 93 -3.59 10.67 15.79
CA THR A 93 -4.74 11.24 16.53
C THR A 93 -5.99 11.56 15.68
N HIS A 94 -6.04 11.15 14.41
CA HIS A 94 -7.11 11.48 13.47
C HIS A 94 -7.72 10.21 12.88
N GLY A 95 -8.88 9.81 13.40
CA GLY A 95 -9.72 8.71 12.89
C GLY A 95 -10.45 9.03 11.57
N VAL A 96 -9.86 9.86 10.71
CA VAL A 96 -10.50 10.38 9.47
C VAL A 96 -10.05 9.61 8.22
N PHE A 97 -9.45 8.43 8.40
CA PHE A 97 -8.84 7.66 7.31
C PHE A 97 -9.82 6.82 6.48
N GLU A 98 -11.08 6.67 6.89
CA GLU A 98 -11.94 5.60 6.36
C GLU A 98 -12.78 5.94 5.13
N GLU A 99 -13.25 7.17 4.92
CA GLU A 99 -14.20 7.44 3.83
C GLU A 99 -13.53 7.74 2.47
N GLY A 100 -12.44 8.52 2.44
CA GLY A 100 -11.85 8.94 1.15
C GLY A 100 -10.89 7.93 0.49
N ILE A 101 -10.10 7.20 1.27
CA ILE A 101 -9.02 6.35 0.73
C ILE A 101 -9.56 4.99 0.27
N ARG A 102 -10.51 4.44 1.02
CA ARG A 102 -11.07 3.12 0.75
C ARG A 102 -11.86 3.08 -0.56
N GLU A 103 -12.50 4.19 -0.92
CA GLU A 103 -13.21 4.35 -2.19
C GLU A 103 -12.25 4.38 -3.38
N ASN A 104 -11.14 5.11 -3.27
CA ASN A 104 -10.13 5.19 -4.33
C ASN A 104 -9.40 3.85 -4.57
N LEU A 105 -9.18 3.05 -3.52
CA LEU A 105 -8.52 1.74 -3.64
C LEU A 105 -9.43 0.63 -4.21
N ARG A 106 -10.76 0.76 -4.11
CA ARG A 106 -11.71 -0.30 -4.52
C ARG A 106 -12.28 -0.15 -5.93
N HIS A 107 -12.35 1.05 -6.50
CA HIS A 107 -13.30 1.30 -7.60
C HIS A 107 -12.79 1.00 -9.02
N HIS A 108 -11.58 0.48 -9.23
CA HIS A 108 -11.03 0.36 -10.60
C HIS A 108 -10.33 -0.99 -10.84
N SER A 109 -11.04 -2.08 -10.54
CA SER A 109 -10.71 -3.47 -10.94
C SER A 109 -11.07 -3.71 -12.39
#